data_AF-A0A0S8KBJ3-F1
#
_entry.id   AF-A0A0S8KBJ3-F1
#
_cell.length_a   1.000
_cell.length_b   1.000
_cell.length_c   1.000
_cell.angle_alpha   90.00
_cell.angle_beta   90.00
_cell.angle_gamma   90.00
#
_symmetry.space_group_name_H-M   'P 1'
#
loop_
_entity.id
_entity.type
_entity.pdbx_description
1 polymer ?
#
loop_
_entity_poly.entity_id
_entity_poly.type
_entity_poly.pdbx_seq_one_letter_code
_entity_poly.pdbx_strand_id
1 'polypeptide(L)'
;MTQYRHTQIGYVIFATIGGAMVLILLLMDLYEFNWIPLIVLAILAICLVLFATLTVEIDEQHLRIRFGPGAISKKFPLQDIESHQEVKNRWYYGWGIRRIPHGWLWNVSGLDAIELLLKNGKKFRIGTDDPEALNRSLQQALGK
;
A
#
# COMPACT_ATOMS: atom_id res chain seq x y z
N MET A 1 -18.11 9.31 -12.50
CA MET A 1 -17.53 8.03 -13.01
C MET A 1 -16.11 7.87 -12.46
N THR A 2 -15.57 6.64 -12.30
CA THR A 2 -14.16 6.45 -11.93
C THR A 2 -13.29 6.63 -13.17
N GLN A 3 -12.42 7.64 -13.18
CA GLN A 3 -11.55 7.94 -14.32
C GLN A 3 -10.32 7.03 -14.36
N TYR A 4 -9.86 6.57 -13.20
CA TYR A 4 -8.71 5.67 -13.09
C TYR A 4 -8.92 4.67 -11.94
N ARG A 5 -8.53 3.41 -12.17
CA ARG A 5 -8.49 2.37 -11.15
C ARG A 5 -7.36 1.42 -11.45
N HIS A 6 -6.41 1.32 -10.53
CA HIS A 6 -5.27 0.42 -10.64
C HIS A 6 -5.07 -0.35 -9.35
N THR A 7 -4.89 -1.67 -9.46
CA THR A 7 -4.68 -2.56 -8.32
C THR A 7 -3.35 -3.27 -8.49
N GLN A 8 -2.41 -3.00 -7.59
CA GLN A 8 -1.12 -3.67 -7.56
C GLN A 8 -1.08 -4.73 -6.45
N ILE A 9 -0.28 -5.78 -6.69
CA ILE A 9 -0.14 -6.94 -5.83
C ILE A 9 1.14 -6.79 -4.99
N GLY A 10 1.01 -6.94 -3.67
CA GLY A 10 2.12 -6.87 -2.74
C GLY A 10 2.99 -8.11 -2.71
N TYR A 11 3.70 -8.43 -3.80
CA TYR A 11 4.53 -9.63 -3.90
C TYR A 11 5.52 -9.80 -2.74
N VAL A 12 6.10 -8.70 -2.25
CA VAL A 12 7.02 -8.72 -1.09
C VAL A 12 6.29 -9.14 0.18
N ILE A 13 5.06 -8.64 0.38
CA ILE A 13 4.23 -9.00 1.53
C ILE A 13 3.82 -10.47 1.45
N PHE A 14 3.43 -10.95 0.26
CA PHE A 14 3.14 -12.37 0.02
C PHE A 14 4.35 -13.27 0.31
N ALA A 15 5.53 -12.93 -0.21
CA ALA A 15 6.73 -13.72 -0.01
C ALA A 15 7.18 -13.75 1.45
N THR A 16 7.15 -12.60 2.13
CA THR A 16 7.59 -12.50 3.54
C THR A 16 6.63 -13.18 4.51
N ILE A 17 5.33 -12.89 4.42
CA ILE A 17 4.34 -13.51 5.30
C ILE A 17 4.17 -14.98 4.94
N GLY A 18 4.06 -15.33 3.65
CA GLY A 18 3.95 -16.71 3.19
C GLY A 18 5.15 -17.56 3.62
N GLY A 19 6.37 -17.03 3.47
CA GLY A 19 7.58 -17.69 3.94
C GLY A 19 7.60 -17.91 5.46
N ALA A 20 7.18 -16.90 6.23
CA ALA A 20 7.06 -17.05 7.68
C ALA A 20 6.02 -18.09 8.09
N MET A 21 4.87 -18.16 7.40
CA MET A 21 3.85 -19.17 7.64
C MET A 21 4.36 -20.58 7.37
N VAL A 22 5.04 -20.79 6.23
CA VAL A 22 5.66 -22.09 5.90
C VAL A 22 6.70 -22.48 6.95
N LEU A 23 7.56 -21.55 7.37
CA LEU A 23 8.54 -21.81 8.42
C LEU A 23 7.87 -22.23 9.73
N ILE A 24 6.81 -21.55 10.16
CA ILE A 24 6.07 -21.92 11.38
C ILE A 24 5.48 -23.33 11.26
N LEU A 25 4.88 -23.66 10.11
CA LEU A 25 4.31 -25.00 9.88
C LEU A 25 5.37 -26.10 9.93
N LEU A 26 6.56 -25.86 9.36
CA LEU A 26 7.68 -26.80 9.45
C LEU A 26 8.18 -26.97 10.89
N LEU A 27 8.28 -25.88 11.65
CA LEU A 27 8.66 -25.95 13.06
C LEU A 27 7.62 -26.70 13.89
N MET A 28 6.32 -26.54 13.60
CA MET A 28 5.27 -27.29 14.29
C MET A 28 5.38 -28.81 14.13
N ASP A 29 5.95 -29.29 13.02
CA ASP A 29 6.15 -30.73 12.77
C ASP A 29 7.40 -31.27 13.50
N LEU A 30 8.37 -30.41 13.79
CA LEU A 30 9.63 -30.76 14.45
C LEU A 30 9.56 -30.70 15.98
N TYR A 31 8.62 -29.94 16.54
CA TYR A 31 8.45 -29.74 17.98
C TYR A 31 7.12 -30.33 18.46
N GLU A 32 7.00 -30.55 19.76
CA GLU A 32 5.73 -31.00 20.35
C GLU A 32 4.60 -29.98 20.13
N PHE A 33 3.36 -30.48 20.10
CA PHE A 33 2.18 -29.68 19.81
C PHE A 33 2.04 -28.49 20.78
N ASN A 34 1.92 -27.29 20.20
CA ASN A 34 1.64 -26.05 20.91
C ASN A 34 0.58 -25.23 20.14
N TRP A 35 -0.37 -24.65 20.86
CA TRP A 35 -1.46 -23.84 20.29
C TRP A 35 -1.03 -22.41 19.94
N ILE A 36 0.07 -21.92 20.50
CA ILE A 36 0.60 -20.57 20.25
C ILE A 36 0.90 -20.34 18.75
N PRO A 37 1.64 -21.24 18.05
CA PRO A 37 1.84 -21.15 16.60
C PRO A 37 0.55 -21.01 15.78
N LEU A 38 -0.55 -21.64 16.18
CA LEU A 38 -1.84 -21.55 15.48
C LEU A 38 -2.41 -20.13 15.54
N ILE A 39 -2.30 -19.46 16.69
CA ILE A 39 -2.74 -18.07 16.85
C ILE A 39 -1.87 -17.16 15.99
N VAL A 40 -0.55 -17.37 15.99
CA VAL A 40 0.37 -16.59 15.15
C VAL A 40 0.04 -16.76 13.67
N LEU A 41 -0.23 -17.99 13.21
CA LEU A 41 -0.65 -18.27 11.83
C LEU A 41 -1.97 -17.57 11.47
N ALA A 42 -2.95 -17.59 12.37
CA ALA A 42 -4.23 -16.90 12.15
C ALA A 42 -4.04 -15.38 12.00
N ILE A 43 -3.20 -14.77 12.84
CA ILE A 43 -2.87 -13.34 12.75
C ILE A 43 -2.13 -13.03 11.44
N LEU A 44 -1.15 -13.85 11.06
CA LEU A 44 -0.40 -13.67 9.81
C LEU A 44 -1.31 -13.79 8.58
N ALA A 45 -2.25 -14.75 8.57
CA ALA A 45 -3.23 -14.91 7.50
C ALA A 45 -4.15 -13.68 7.38
N ILE A 46 -4.62 -13.13 8.50
CA ILE A 46 -5.43 -11.90 8.51
C ILE A 46 -4.61 -10.72 7.95
N CYS A 47 -3.37 -10.56 8.41
CA CYS A 47 -2.47 -9.52 7.91
C CYS A 47 -2.23 -9.65 6.40
N LEU A 48 -2.05 -10.88 5.90
CA LEU A 48 -1.88 -11.15 4.48
C LEU A 48 -3.09 -10.65 3.67
N VAL A 49 -4.30 -11.01 4.08
CA VAL A 49 -5.53 -10.58 3.40
C VAL A 49 -5.68 -9.06 3.43
N LEU A 50 -5.39 -8.43 4.56
CA LEU A 50 -5.54 -6.98 4.71
C LEU A 50 -4.55 -6.17 3.87
N PHE A 51 -3.33 -6.68 3.64
CA PHE A 51 -2.26 -5.93 2.96
C PHE A 51 -1.82 -6.54 1.63
N ALA A 52 -2.51 -7.58 1.13
CA ALA A 52 -2.19 -8.28 -0.11
C ALA A 52 -2.13 -7.38 -1.35
N THR A 53 -3.01 -6.38 -1.43
CA THR A 53 -3.13 -5.51 -2.60
C THR A 53 -3.23 -4.05 -2.19
N LEU A 54 -2.85 -3.15 -3.10
CA LEU A 54 -3.14 -1.71 -2.99
C LEU A 54 -3.87 -1.28 -4.24
N THR A 55 -5.10 -0.82 -4.06
CA THR A 55 -5.94 -0.26 -5.12
C THR A 55 -5.96 1.25 -5.00
N VAL A 56 -5.61 1.92 -6.09
CA VAL A 56 -5.68 3.37 -6.25
C VAL A 56 -6.79 3.68 -7.23
N GLU A 57 -7.75 4.48 -6.80
CA GLU A 57 -8.92 4.91 -7.57
C GLU A 57 -8.96 6.44 -7.62
N ILE A 58 -9.19 7.02 -8.79
CA ILE A 58 -9.43 8.46 -8.96
C ILE A 58 -10.84 8.62 -9.50
N ASP A 59 -11.66 9.35 -8.74
CA ASP A 59 -12.97 9.84 -9.15
C ASP A 59 -12.91 11.36 -9.42
N GLU A 60 -14.03 11.96 -9.79
CA GLU A 60 -14.12 13.39 -10.16
C GLU A 60 -13.74 14.35 -9.02
N GLN A 61 -13.79 13.90 -7.76
CA GLN A 61 -13.58 14.75 -6.59
C GLN A 61 -12.49 14.23 -5.65
N HIS A 62 -12.15 12.93 -5.72
CA HIS A 62 -11.30 12.27 -4.74
C HIS A 62 -10.31 11.29 -5.38
N LEU A 63 -9.12 11.27 -4.82
CA LEU A 63 -8.18 10.16 -4.91
C LEU A 63 -8.41 9.23 -3.71
N ARG A 64 -8.60 7.94 -3.97
CA ARG A 64 -8.84 6.92 -2.95
C ARG A 64 -7.80 5.82 -3.04
N ILE A 65 -7.25 5.45 -1.89
CA ILE A 65 -6.33 4.32 -1.74
C ILE A 65 -6.93 3.30 -0.79
N ARG A 66 -6.84 2.02 -1.15
CA ARG A 66 -7.46 0.89 -0.44
C ARG A 66 -6.49 -0.28 -0.39
N PHE A 67 -6.22 -0.81 0.79
CA PHE A 67 -5.53 -2.08 0.92
C PHE A 67 -6.50 -3.26 0.95
N GLY A 68 -6.14 -4.35 0.27
CA GLY A 68 -6.86 -5.63 0.31
C GLY A 68 -8.35 -5.47 0.00
N PRO A 69 -9.25 -6.01 0.84
CA PRO A 69 -10.70 -5.89 0.67
C PRO A 69 -11.25 -4.49 0.93
N GLY A 70 -10.42 -3.52 1.34
CA GLY A 70 -10.79 -2.12 1.56
C GLY A 70 -11.04 -1.73 3.02
N ALA A 71 -10.80 -2.64 3.98
CA ALA A 71 -10.90 -2.35 5.41
C ALA A 71 -9.95 -1.21 5.85
N ILE A 72 -8.78 -1.13 5.20
CA ILE A 72 -7.83 -0.05 5.40
C ILE A 72 -7.86 0.82 4.14
N SER A 73 -8.46 2.00 4.25
CA SER A 73 -8.59 2.92 3.13
C SER A 73 -8.39 4.37 3.54
N LYS A 74 -8.02 5.19 2.56
CA LYS A 74 -7.88 6.63 2.73
C LYS A 74 -8.39 7.36 1.50
N LYS A 75 -9.02 8.50 1.74
CA LYS A 75 -9.55 9.40 0.69
C LYS A 75 -8.87 10.75 0.81
N PHE A 76 -8.53 11.33 -0.32
CA PHE A 76 -7.96 12.65 -0.46
C PHE A 76 -8.84 13.44 -1.42
N PRO A 77 -9.44 14.56 -1.01
CA PRO A 77 -10.10 15.47 -1.93
C PRO A 77 -9.07 16.01 -2.93
N LEU A 78 -9.38 15.95 -4.23
CA LEU A 78 -8.47 16.44 -5.28
C LEU A 78 -8.19 17.93 -5.11
N GLN A 79 -9.19 18.69 -4.66
CA GLN A 79 -9.05 20.11 -4.32
C GLN A 79 -8.01 20.40 -3.22
N ASP A 80 -7.67 19.42 -2.39
CA ASP A 80 -6.70 19.59 -1.30
C ASP A 80 -5.28 19.23 -1.75
N ILE A 81 -5.11 18.64 -2.93
CA ILE A 81 -3.81 18.31 -3.51
C ILE A 81 -3.22 19.58 -4.12
N GLU A 82 -2.09 20.01 -3.55
CA GLU A 82 -1.35 21.18 -4.01
C GLU A 82 -0.44 20.80 -5.19
N SER A 83 0.34 19.72 -5.03
CA SER A 83 1.21 19.17 -6.06
C SER A 83 1.36 17.65 -5.93
N HIS A 84 1.74 17.02 -7.03
CA HIS A 84 2.08 15.61 -7.11
C HIS A 84 3.40 15.46 -7.88
N GLN A 85 4.24 14.52 -7.47
CA GLN A 85 5.52 14.26 -8.11
C GLN A 85 5.88 12.78 -8.06
N GLU A 86 6.49 12.28 -9.13
CA GLU A 86 7.09 10.95 -9.18
C GLU A 86 8.35 10.94 -8.30
N VAL A 87 8.42 9.97 -7.39
CA VAL A 87 9.54 9.79 -6.47
C VAL A 87 9.91 8.33 -6.33
N LYS A 88 11.17 8.07 -5.99
CA LYS A 88 11.64 6.74 -5.63
C LYS A 88 11.87 6.64 -4.13
N ASN A 89 11.28 5.64 -3.51
CA ASN A 89 11.47 5.32 -2.11
C ASN A 89 12.79 4.58 -1.89
N ARG A 90 13.38 4.80 -0.72
CA ARG A 90 14.52 4.00 -0.29
C ARG A 90 14.03 2.62 0.13
N TRP A 91 14.78 1.59 -0.20
CA TRP A 91 14.40 0.19 0.09
C TRP A 91 14.09 -0.06 1.58
N TYR A 92 14.79 0.63 2.48
CA TYR A 92 14.61 0.50 3.92
C TYR A 92 13.39 1.24 4.49
N TYR A 93 12.63 2.00 3.69
CA TYR A 93 11.32 2.51 4.11
C TYR A 93 10.27 1.40 4.20
N GLY A 94 10.52 0.29 3.49
CA GLY A 94 9.71 -0.93 3.55
C GLY A 94 8.34 -0.81 2.88
N TRP A 95 7.45 -1.73 3.24
CA TRP A 95 6.12 -1.91 2.67
C TRP A 95 5.04 -1.87 3.77
N GLY A 96 3.82 -1.56 3.37
CA GLY A 96 2.64 -1.31 4.21
C GLY A 96 2.36 0.18 4.41
N ILE A 97 1.80 0.52 5.57
CA ILE A 97 1.57 1.90 6.01
C ILE A 97 2.68 2.30 6.97
N ARG A 98 3.51 3.26 6.57
CA ARG A 98 4.70 3.68 7.34
C ARG A 98 4.71 5.19 7.50
N ARG A 99 5.16 5.66 8.67
CA ARG A 99 5.56 7.06 8.85
C ARG A 99 7.02 7.19 8.42
N ILE A 100 7.27 8.02 7.42
CA ILE A 100 8.60 8.36 6.91
C ILE A 100 8.98 9.78 7.36
N PRO A 101 10.25 10.20 7.30
CA PRO A 101 10.68 11.54 7.76
C PRO A 101 9.91 12.70 7.12
N HIS A 102 9.33 12.49 5.94
CA HIS A 102 8.59 13.50 5.18
C HIS A 102 7.14 13.11 4.93
N GLY A 103 6.48 12.36 5.81
CA GLY A 103 5.05 12.08 5.71
C GLY A 103 4.68 10.61 5.90
N TRP A 104 3.64 10.17 5.19
CA TRP A 104 3.17 8.78 5.23
C TRP A 104 3.46 8.08 3.92
N LEU A 105 3.92 6.84 3.98
CA LEU A 105 4.08 5.95 2.84
C LEU A 105 3.00 4.87 2.89
N TRP A 106 2.32 4.69 1.77
CA TRP A 106 1.37 3.62 1.51
C TRP A 106 1.91 2.82 0.34
N ASN A 107 2.48 1.64 0.61
CA ASN A 107 3.14 0.83 -0.42
C ASN A 107 2.86 -0.66 -0.22
N VAL A 108 2.80 -1.45 -1.28
CA VAL A 108 2.73 -2.92 -1.21
C VAL A 108 3.88 -3.62 -1.93
N SER A 109 4.50 -2.96 -2.91
CA SER A 109 5.56 -3.53 -3.74
C SER A 109 6.40 -2.43 -4.40
N GLY A 110 7.63 -2.77 -4.79
CA GLY A 110 8.47 -1.83 -5.53
C GLY A 110 8.95 -0.63 -4.70
N LEU A 111 9.66 0.27 -5.38
CA LEU A 111 10.23 1.50 -4.81
C LEU A 111 9.61 2.75 -5.41
N ASP A 112 9.00 2.66 -6.58
CA ASP A 112 8.43 3.81 -7.27
C ASP A 112 7.11 4.22 -6.62
N ALA A 113 6.87 5.53 -6.58
CA ALA A 113 5.74 6.12 -5.88
C ALA A 113 5.40 7.51 -6.41
N ILE A 114 4.17 7.95 -6.14
CA ILE A 114 3.77 9.36 -6.27
C ILE A 114 3.75 9.99 -4.88
N GLU A 115 4.49 11.08 -4.69
CA GLU A 115 4.36 11.94 -3.52
C GLU A 115 3.31 13.02 -3.79
N LEU A 116 2.31 13.09 -2.94
CA LEU A 116 1.31 14.14 -2.87
C LEU A 116 1.70 15.11 -1.78
N LEU A 117 1.73 16.40 -2.12
CA LEU A 117 1.73 17.49 -1.16
C LEU A 117 0.29 18.02 -1.06
N LEU A 118 -0.27 18.01 0.15
CA LEU A 118 -1.56 18.62 0.42
C LEU A 118 -1.38 20.09 0.81
N LYS A 119 -2.40 20.91 0.54
CA LYS A 119 -2.45 22.35 0.91
C LYS A 119 -2.22 22.64 2.40
N ASN A 120 -2.41 21.65 3.27
CA ASN A 120 -2.12 21.75 4.70
C ASN A 120 -0.67 21.38 5.06
N GLY A 121 0.22 21.24 4.07
CA GLY A 121 1.62 20.87 4.22
C GLY A 121 1.87 19.38 4.48
N LYS A 122 0.83 18.55 4.63
CA LYS A 122 1.01 17.10 4.84
C LYS A 122 1.40 16.43 3.53
N LYS A 123 2.32 15.48 3.65
CA LYS A 123 2.84 14.70 2.52
C LYS A 123 2.43 13.24 2.61
N PHE A 124 2.04 12.68 1.48
CA PHE A 124 1.64 11.28 1.33
C PHE A 124 2.33 10.67 0.12
N ARG A 125 3.01 9.54 0.30
CA ARG A 125 3.57 8.75 -0.78
C ARG A 125 2.71 7.53 -1.02
N ILE A 126 2.32 7.34 -2.27
CA ILE A 126 1.55 6.20 -2.74
C ILE A 126 2.46 5.40 -3.66
N GLY A 127 2.91 4.23 -3.20
CA GLY A 127 3.66 3.30 -4.02
C GLY A 127 2.83 2.84 -5.20
N THR A 128 3.45 2.66 -6.36
CA THR A 128 2.82 2.21 -7.59
C THR A 128 3.87 1.56 -8.48
N ASP A 129 3.48 0.50 -9.18
CA ASP A 129 4.25 -0.15 -10.24
C ASP A 129 4.11 0.56 -11.60
N ASP A 130 3.14 1.47 -11.73
CA ASP A 130 2.97 2.37 -12.87
C ASP A 130 2.87 3.83 -12.39
N PRO A 131 4.02 4.49 -12.12
CA PRO A 131 4.04 5.89 -11.70
C PRO A 131 3.57 6.84 -12.81
N GLU A 132 3.92 6.57 -14.06
CA GLU A 132 3.60 7.44 -15.19
C GLU A 132 2.09 7.49 -15.47
N ALA A 133 1.38 6.34 -15.45
CA ALA A 133 -0.07 6.33 -15.65
C ALA A 133 -0.82 6.99 -14.50
N LEU A 134 -0.38 6.77 -13.25
CA LEU A 134 -0.98 7.41 -12.09
C LEU A 134 -0.76 8.93 -12.12
N ASN A 135 0.44 9.38 -12.48
CA ASN A 135 0.79 10.79 -12.58
C ASN A 135 -0.03 11.50 -13.66
N ARG A 136 -0.16 10.90 -14.86
CA ARG A 136 -1.01 11.41 -15.94
C ARG A 136 -2.49 11.49 -15.54
N SER A 137 -2.99 10.47 -14.84
CA SER A 137 -4.37 10.44 -14.38
C SER A 137 -4.66 11.52 -13.33
N LEU A 138 -3.70 11.78 -12.43
CA LEU A 138 -3.78 12.89 -11.48
C LEU A 138 -3.74 14.25 -12.17
N GLN A 139 -2.88 14.42 -13.17
CA GLN A 139 -2.80 15.66 -13.95
C GLN A 139 -4.14 15.97 -14.64
N GLN A 140 -4.72 14.97 -15.33
CA GLN A 140 -6.04 15.11 -15.97
C GLN A 140 -7.14 15.45 -14.97
N ALA A 141 -7.18 14.77 -13.82
CA ALA A 141 -8.21 14.97 -12.80
C ALA A 141 -8.08 16.34 -12.10
N LEU A 142 -6.89 16.91 -12.03
CA LEU A 142 -6.63 18.24 -11.45
C LEU A 142 -6.79 19.38 -12.47
N GLY A 143 -7.06 19.08 -13.74
CA GLY A 143 -7.19 20.07 -14.80
C GLY A 143 -5.89 20.80 -15.13
N LYS A 144 -4.75 20.12 -14.95
CA LYS A 144 -3.40 20.62 -15.25
C LYS A 144 -2.79 19.94 -16.47
#